data_AF-A0A150SGY1-F1
#
_entry.id   AF-A0A150SGY1-F1
#
_cell.length_a   1.000
_cell.length_b   1.000
_cell.length_c   1.000
_cell.angle_alpha   90.00
_cell.angle_beta   90.00
_cell.angle_gamma   90.00
#
_symmetry.space_group_name_H-M   'P 1'
#
loop_
_entity.id
_entity.type
_entity.pdbx_description
1 polymer ?
#
loop_
_entity_poly.entity_id
_entity_poly.type
_entity_poly.pdbx_seq_one_letter_code
_entity_poly.pdbx_strand_id
1 'polypeptide(L)'
;CGLDPAPRGKPVAEQVPGDCKKSVCDGQGAVIEIEDEQDVFSDGDPCSADVCVAGAPANPPAPATTVCGGADPSGGRYCDGNGACVECLAPGDCLSNVCVGNRCVAPDCGDGATNGAETDVDCGGSACVPCPDAAACLADADCRSGICRDGSCRASSCTDGATNGAETDVDCGGSACPPCATGKACASDGDCLGGRCSGTTCLPSCTDVARNGAETDIDCGGPACVGCAAGMRCAIGRDCLSHVCSAAGTCAPPACGDGVVNAAGEACDDGNASNTDACLTTCEAASCGDGFVQAGVEACDDANASDTDACPAGCAAAACGDGFVRTGVEACDDGNRNAGDGCSPGCLREGCGDGAIRSGEECDDGDTDSTDGCPITCRVARCGDGFVRAGVEGCDDANTASGDGCSASCVVEARYTCRGTPSVCTYSSERNCGDAEDNDLDGETDCDDPDCATGCDGGVGGCSPGQVLWVESSTDVPKTVTDRAVAASVLAVGASGAVRRVTLEVDIAHSFDADVDISLASPAGTRVDVSSDNGGSGDDYRGTLFDMGCRTPVTAGVAPFRGCFRPEASFTAFLSRPASGTWTLRVGDDAGSDSGTLNSWSIALCIER
;
A
#
# COMPACT_ATOMS: atom_id res chain seq x y z
N CYS A 1 -41.80 134.63 -20.80
CA CYS A 1 -41.92 133.16 -20.81
C CYS A 1 -42.48 132.70 -19.48
N GLY A 2 -43.66 133.23 -19.17
CA GLY A 2 -44.15 133.48 -17.82
C GLY A 2 -44.65 134.93 -17.72
N LEU A 3 -44.54 135.54 -16.54
CA LEU A 3 -45.16 136.84 -16.24
C LEU A 3 -44.34 138.08 -16.67
N ASP A 4 -43.02 137.96 -16.85
CA ASP A 4 -42.13 139.07 -17.26
C ASP A 4 -41.46 138.86 -18.65
N PRO A 5 -41.18 139.93 -19.41
CA PRO A 5 -40.46 139.87 -20.68
C PRO A 5 -39.02 139.38 -20.49
N ALA A 6 -38.59 138.41 -21.30
CA ALA A 6 -37.25 137.82 -21.25
C ALA A 6 -36.67 137.66 -22.67
N PRO A 7 -35.35 137.82 -22.85
CA PRO A 7 -34.70 137.68 -24.15
C PRO A 7 -34.72 136.23 -24.66
N ARG A 8 -34.70 136.06 -25.98
CA ARG A 8 -34.66 134.75 -26.65
C ARG A 8 -33.44 133.95 -26.17
N GLY A 9 -33.64 132.67 -25.87
CA GLY A 9 -32.62 131.75 -25.36
C GLY A 9 -32.41 131.77 -23.84
N LYS A 10 -33.10 132.67 -23.09
CA LYS A 10 -33.04 132.63 -21.63
C LYS A 10 -33.72 131.34 -21.10
N PRO A 11 -33.08 130.54 -20.25
CA PRO A 11 -33.68 129.34 -19.66
C PRO A 11 -34.83 129.67 -18.72
N VAL A 12 -35.86 128.83 -18.68
CA VAL A 12 -36.93 128.92 -17.67
C VAL A 12 -36.48 128.24 -16.37
N ALA A 13 -37.09 128.61 -15.24
CA ALA A 13 -36.62 128.19 -13.90
C ALA A 13 -36.80 126.68 -13.63
N GLU A 14 -37.81 126.07 -14.22
CA GLU A 14 -38.08 124.63 -14.10
C GLU A 14 -37.57 123.93 -15.36
N GLN A 15 -36.52 123.13 -15.22
CA GLN A 15 -35.98 122.25 -16.25
C GLN A 15 -36.24 120.80 -15.84
N VAL A 16 -36.28 119.87 -16.78
CA VAL A 16 -36.41 118.43 -16.51
C VAL A 16 -35.02 117.81 -16.67
N PRO A 17 -34.35 117.42 -15.57
CA PRO A 17 -32.99 116.90 -15.67
C PRO A 17 -32.92 115.59 -16.47
N GLY A 18 -31.90 115.47 -17.32
CA GLY A 18 -31.59 114.27 -18.08
C GLY A 18 -32.50 114.02 -19.28
N ASP A 19 -33.31 114.98 -19.73
CA ASP A 19 -34.19 114.80 -20.88
C ASP A 19 -33.57 115.24 -22.23
N CYS A 20 -32.27 115.60 -22.22
CA CYS A 20 -31.50 116.05 -23.37
C CYS A 20 -31.99 117.36 -24.02
N LYS A 21 -32.76 118.15 -23.28
CA LYS A 21 -33.36 119.39 -23.78
C LYS A 21 -33.22 120.52 -22.77
N LYS A 22 -33.36 121.74 -23.28
CA LYS A 22 -33.47 122.94 -22.47
C LYS A 22 -34.70 123.73 -22.88
N SER A 23 -35.57 123.97 -21.91
CA SER A 23 -36.72 124.85 -22.08
C SER A 23 -36.27 126.32 -22.00
N VAL A 24 -36.41 127.05 -23.10
CA VAL A 24 -35.97 128.45 -23.24
C VAL A 24 -37.05 129.36 -23.80
N CYS A 25 -36.85 130.66 -23.61
CA CYS A 25 -37.66 131.71 -24.20
C CYS A 25 -37.47 131.84 -25.71
N ASP A 26 -38.56 132.00 -26.46
CA ASP A 26 -38.52 132.36 -27.89
C ASP A 26 -38.33 133.88 -28.14
N GLY A 27 -38.54 134.71 -27.11
CA GLY A 27 -38.50 136.18 -27.19
C GLY A 27 -39.83 136.83 -27.61
N GLN A 28 -40.88 136.04 -27.88
CA GLN A 28 -42.24 136.48 -28.19
C GLN A 28 -43.26 136.11 -27.10
N GLY A 29 -42.82 135.36 -26.08
CA GLY A 29 -43.57 135.10 -24.85
C GLY A 29 -43.80 133.62 -24.58
N ALA A 30 -43.59 132.74 -25.57
CA ALA A 30 -43.75 131.30 -25.44
C ALA A 30 -42.47 130.62 -24.92
N VAL A 31 -42.66 129.42 -24.37
CA VAL A 31 -41.57 128.50 -24.01
C VAL A 31 -41.39 127.54 -25.18
N ILE A 32 -40.14 127.39 -25.64
CA ILE A 32 -39.76 126.43 -26.67
C ILE A 32 -38.68 125.51 -26.09
N GLU A 33 -38.64 124.28 -26.57
CA GLU A 33 -37.55 123.34 -26.26
C GLU A 33 -36.49 123.42 -27.35
N ILE A 34 -35.24 123.51 -26.93
CA ILE A 34 -34.07 123.33 -27.80
C ILE A 34 -33.25 122.15 -27.26
N GLU A 35 -32.50 121.49 -28.14
CA GLU A 35 -31.62 120.39 -27.75
C GLU A 35 -30.50 120.91 -26.84
N ASP A 36 -30.23 120.18 -25.76
CA ASP A 36 -29.13 120.46 -24.83
C ASP A 36 -28.36 119.16 -24.57
N GLU A 37 -27.30 118.95 -25.36
CA GLU A 37 -26.48 117.72 -25.31
C GLU A 37 -25.68 117.57 -24.01
N GLN A 38 -25.71 118.56 -23.12
CA GLN A 38 -25.08 118.48 -21.80
C GLN A 38 -26.05 117.99 -20.71
N ASP A 39 -27.35 117.94 -20.98
CA ASP A 39 -28.37 117.46 -20.04
C ASP A 39 -28.65 115.96 -20.22
N VAL A 40 -27.62 115.15 -19.98
CA VAL A 40 -27.64 113.69 -20.20
C VAL A 40 -28.33 112.96 -19.05
N PHE A 41 -29.11 111.91 -19.37
CA PHE A 41 -29.66 110.99 -18.37
C PHE A 41 -28.58 110.01 -17.93
N SER A 42 -28.20 110.06 -16.65
CA SER A 42 -27.29 109.08 -16.07
C SER A 42 -28.06 107.94 -15.43
N ASP A 43 -27.81 106.72 -15.90
CA ASP A 43 -28.38 105.49 -15.33
C ASP A 43 -27.57 104.93 -14.15
N GLY A 44 -26.42 105.54 -13.86
CA GLY A 44 -25.52 105.15 -12.78
C GLY A 44 -24.66 103.92 -13.09
N ASP A 45 -24.70 103.41 -14.32
CA ASP A 45 -23.85 102.31 -14.77
C ASP A 45 -22.56 102.83 -15.43
N PRO A 46 -21.38 102.63 -14.83
CA PRO A 46 -20.12 103.08 -15.42
C PRO A 46 -19.74 102.34 -16.71
N CYS A 47 -20.42 101.25 -17.06
CA CYS A 47 -20.28 100.56 -18.34
C CYS A 47 -21.32 100.98 -19.39
N SER A 48 -22.12 102.01 -19.11
CA SER A 48 -22.92 102.71 -20.09
C SER A 48 -22.30 104.11 -20.35
N ALA A 49 -22.44 104.62 -21.56
CA ALA A 49 -22.05 105.99 -21.89
C ALA A 49 -23.29 106.87 -21.91
N ASP A 50 -23.42 107.77 -20.93
CA ASP A 50 -24.55 108.69 -20.82
C ASP A 50 -24.46 109.79 -21.91
N VAL A 51 -25.26 109.66 -22.97
CA VAL A 51 -25.24 110.59 -24.10
C VAL A 51 -26.63 110.99 -24.57
N CYS A 52 -26.71 112.15 -25.22
CA CYS A 52 -27.89 112.57 -25.96
C CYS A 52 -27.72 112.24 -27.43
N VAL A 53 -28.68 111.52 -28.03
CA VAL A 53 -28.68 111.20 -29.46
C VAL A 53 -29.96 111.76 -30.07
N ALA A 54 -29.82 112.82 -30.88
CA ALA A 54 -30.91 113.53 -31.55
C ALA A 54 -32.04 114.00 -30.59
N GLY A 55 -31.65 114.67 -29.51
CA GLY A 55 -32.57 115.26 -28.54
C GLY A 55 -33.31 114.27 -27.62
N ALA A 56 -32.82 113.03 -27.54
CA ALA A 56 -33.31 112.00 -26.62
C ALA A 56 -32.14 111.34 -25.85
N PRO A 57 -32.35 110.94 -24.58
CA PRO A 57 -31.33 110.24 -23.80
C PRO A 57 -31.08 108.83 -24.34
N ALA A 58 -29.81 108.43 -24.38
CA ALA A 58 -29.37 107.10 -24.76
C ALA A 58 -28.16 106.67 -23.92
N ASN A 59 -28.13 105.38 -23.55
CA ASN A 59 -27.06 104.78 -22.75
C ASN A 59 -26.43 103.59 -23.51
N PRO A 60 -25.75 103.82 -24.66
CA PRO A 60 -25.03 102.75 -25.35
C PRO A 60 -23.91 102.16 -24.49
N PRO A 61 -23.52 100.89 -24.71
CA PRO A 61 -22.41 100.27 -24.00
C PRO A 61 -21.10 101.05 -24.14
N ALA A 62 -20.41 101.25 -23.02
CA ALA A 62 -19.07 101.81 -23.01
C ALA A 62 -18.06 100.86 -23.69
N PRO A 63 -16.97 101.37 -24.26
CA PRO A 63 -15.94 100.55 -24.90
C PRO A 63 -15.35 99.50 -23.95
N ALA A 64 -15.01 98.33 -24.49
CA ALA A 64 -14.28 97.31 -23.75
C ALA A 64 -12.96 97.91 -23.20
N THR A 65 -12.59 97.56 -21.97
CA THR A 65 -11.47 98.13 -21.16
C THR A 65 -11.76 99.42 -20.38
N THR A 66 -12.96 100.01 -20.52
CA THR A 66 -13.39 101.10 -19.63
C THR A 66 -13.43 100.61 -18.19
N VAL A 67 -12.82 101.34 -17.25
CA VAL A 67 -12.75 100.92 -15.85
C VAL A 67 -14.08 101.20 -15.15
N CYS A 68 -14.72 100.16 -14.63
CA CYS A 68 -16.07 100.24 -14.06
C CYS A 68 -16.14 99.98 -12.55
N GLY A 69 -15.02 99.59 -11.92
CA GLY A 69 -14.95 99.33 -10.48
C GLY A 69 -13.63 99.81 -9.86
N GLY A 70 -13.72 100.17 -8.58
CA GLY A 70 -12.57 100.35 -7.68
C GLY A 70 -12.27 99.08 -6.90
N ALA A 71 -11.15 99.03 -6.16
CA ALA A 71 -10.62 97.85 -5.46
C ALA A 71 -11.52 97.31 -4.32
N ASP A 72 -12.70 96.79 -4.64
CA ASP A 72 -13.63 96.07 -3.77
C ASP A 72 -13.70 94.59 -4.20
N PRO A 73 -13.77 93.59 -3.29
CA PRO A 73 -13.53 92.18 -3.62
C PRO A 73 -14.64 91.46 -4.40
N SER A 74 -15.71 92.15 -4.84
CA SER A 74 -16.89 91.50 -5.44
C SER A 74 -17.40 92.15 -6.74
N GLY A 75 -16.71 93.16 -7.29
CA GLY A 75 -17.16 93.91 -8.48
C GLY A 75 -16.11 93.92 -9.58
N GLY A 76 -16.56 93.79 -10.85
CA GLY A 76 -15.70 93.78 -12.02
C GLY A 76 -14.78 95.01 -12.15
N ARG A 77 -13.68 94.84 -12.89
CA ARG A 77 -12.64 95.86 -13.09
C ARG A 77 -12.77 96.57 -14.44
N TYR A 78 -13.25 95.88 -15.47
CA TYR A 78 -13.32 96.39 -16.84
C TYR A 78 -14.71 96.16 -17.45
N CYS A 79 -15.16 97.05 -18.32
CA CYS A 79 -16.33 96.81 -19.15
C CYS A 79 -16.02 95.81 -20.26
N ASP A 80 -16.96 94.93 -20.57
CA ASP A 80 -16.84 93.91 -21.63
C ASP A 80 -17.21 94.42 -23.04
N GLY A 81 -17.63 95.67 -23.15
CA GLY A 81 -18.10 96.27 -24.41
C GLY A 81 -19.58 96.01 -24.73
N ASN A 82 -20.28 95.23 -23.91
CA ASN A 82 -21.73 94.97 -24.02
C ASN A 82 -22.54 95.57 -22.86
N GLY A 83 -21.89 96.36 -22.00
CA GLY A 83 -22.52 97.05 -20.87
C GLY A 83 -22.37 96.32 -19.54
N ALA A 84 -21.59 95.23 -19.46
CA ALA A 84 -21.34 94.53 -18.21
C ALA A 84 -19.97 94.85 -17.62
N CYS A 85 -19.93 95.08 -16.31
CA CYS A 85 -18.70 95.25 -15.54
C CYS A 85 -18.15 93.90 -15.08
N VAL A 86 -16.97 93.50 -15.59
CA VAL A 86 -16.41 92.15 -15.44
C VAL A 86 -15.00 92.15 -14.85
N GLU A 87 -14.59 91.06 -14.20
CA GLU A 87 -13.31 91.02 -13.44
C GLU A 87 -12.08 90.96 -14.34
N CYS A 88 -12.19 90.34 -15.51
CA CYS A 88 -11.10 90.17 -16.46
C CYS A 88 -11.61 90.09 -17.90
N LEU A 89 -10.77 90.49 -18.87
CA LEU A 89 -11.01 90.30 -20.30
C LEU A 89 -9.95 89.38 -20.91
N ALA A 90 -8.79 89.27 -20.27
CA ALA A 90 -7.72 88.36 -20.64
C ALA A 90 -7.10 87.69 -19.39
N PRO A 91 -6.45 86.52 -19.55
CA PRO A 91 -5.70 85.82 -18.50
C PRO A 91 -4.83 86.74 -17.62
N GLY A 92 -4.04 87.63 -18.23
CA GLY A 92 -3.12 88.52 -17.53
C GLY A 92 -3.78 89.62 -16.68
N ASP A 93 -5.10 89.78 -16.74
CA ASP A 93 -5.83 90.66 -15.83
C ASP A 93 -6.01 90.06 -14.43
N CYS A 94 -5.86 88.73 -14.31
CA CYS A 94 -6.03 87.98 -13.07
C CYS A 94 -4.67 87.67 -12.42
N LEU A 95 -4.61 87.76 -11.08
CA LEU A 95 -3.45 87.30 -10.30
C LEU A 95 -3.17 85.80 -10.50
N SER A 96 -4.20 85.00 -10.76
CA SER A 96 -4.12 83.58 -11.11
C SER A 96 -3.69 83.32 -12.56
N ASN A 97 -3.61 84.34 -13.40
CA ASN A 97 -3.53 84.23 -14.85
C ASN A 97 -4.68 83.42 -15.50
N VAL A 98 -5.81 83.21 -14.82
CA VAL A 98 -6.93 82.42 -15.37
C VAL A 98 -8.19 83.28 -15.40
N CYS A 99 -8.61 83.61 -16.62
CA CYS A 99 -9.85 84.36 -16.89
C CYS A 99 -10.83 83.46 -17.64
N VAL A 100 -11.90 83.01 -16.96
CA VAL A 100 -12.93 82.14 -17.55
C VAL A 100 -14.28 82.82 -17.40
N GLY A 101 -14.97 83.06 -18.52
CA GLY A 101 -16.29 83.70 -18.51
C GLY A 101 -16.29 85.11 -17.90
N ASN A 102 -15.23 85.88 -18.15
CA ASN A 102 -14.98 87.22 -17.60
C ASN A 102 -14.88 87.31 -16.06
N ARG A 103 -14.51 86.19 -15.41
CA ARG A 103 -14.26 86.10 -13.96
C ARG A 103 -12.87 85.56 -13.68
N CYS A 104 -12.18 86.10 -12.68
CA CYS A 104 -10.91 85.54 -12.22
C CYS A 104 -11.18 84.35 -11.30
N VAL A 105 -10.67 83.18 -11.67
CA VAL A 105 -10.79 81.96 -10.87
C VAL A 105 -9.48 81.67 -10.17
N ALA A 106 -9.55 81.02 -8.99
CA ALA A 106 -8.36 80.56 -8.30
C ALA A 106 -7.66 79.47 -9.13
N PRO A 107 -6.32 79.39 -9.09
CA PRO A 107 -5.58 78.33 -9.79
C PRO A 107 -6.00 76.96 -9.24
N ASP A 108 -6.35 76.05 -10.13
CA ASP A 108 -6.73 74.66 -9.86
C ASP A 108 -5.77 73.74 -10.60
N CYS A 109 -5.51 72.56 -10.06
CA CYS A 109 -4.60 71.54 -10.59
C CYS A 109 -5.12 70.85 -11.88
N GLY A 110 -5.87 71.58 -12.72
CA GLY A 110 -6.58 71.09 -13.89
C GLY A 110 -7.10 72.23 -14.77
N ASP A 111 -6.55 73.43 -14.63
CA ASP A 111 -6.96 74.64 -15.35
C ASP A 111 -6.21 74.85 -16.69
N GLY A 112 -5.29 73.95 -17.03
CA GLY A 112 -4.53 73.93 -18.27
C GLY A 112 -3.39 74.93 -18.32
N ALA A 113 -3.02 75.54 -17.19
CA ALA A 113 -1.87 76.42 -17.05
C ALA A 113 -0.82 75.79 -16.12
N THR A 114 0.37 76.41 -16.06
CA THR A 114 1.37 76.13 -15.01
C THR A 114 1.36 77.30 -14.04
N ASN A 115 0.56 77.21 -12.99
CA ASN A 115 0.36 78.29 -12.04
C ASN A 115 0.24 77.76 -10.59
N GLY A 116 0.13 78.66 -9.61
CA GLY A 116 0.03 78.26 -8.21
C GLY A 116 1.27 77.49 -7.71
N ALA A 117 1.06 76.26 -7.23
CA ALA A 117 2.11 75.39 -6.68
C ALA A 117 2.68 74.38 -7.70
N GLU A 118 2.18 74.37 -8.93
CA GLU A 118 2.51 73.38 -9.96
C GLU A 118 3.95 73.51 -10.46
N THR A 119 4.56 72.38 -10.79
CA THR A 119 5.89 72.34 -11.40
C THR A 119 5.86 72.04 -12.89
N ASP A 120 4.73 71.52 -13.40
CA ASP A 120 4.39 71.42 -14.83
C ASP A 120 2.86 71.60 -14.99
N VAL A 121 2.36 71.74 -16.22
CA VAL A 121 0.91 71.98 -16.49
C VAL A 121 0.03 70.98 -15.73
N ASP A 122 -0.83 71.48 -14.84
CA ASP A 122 -1.78 70.71 -14.05
C ASP A 122 -1.16 69.66 -13.08
N CYS A 123 0.13 69.74 -12.75
CA CYS A 123 0.78 68.75 -11.90
C CYS A 123 2.01 69.25 -11.10
N GLY A 124 2.33 68.50 -10.05
CA GLY A 124 3.52 68.69 -9.22
C GLY A 124 3.40 69.77 -8.15
N GLY A 125 4.45 69.91 -7.35
CA GLY A 125 4.45 70.69 -6.12
C GLY A 125 3.65 70.06 -4.99
N SER A 126 3.50 70.79 -3.88
CA SER A 126 2.94 70.23 -2.64
C SER A 126 1.42 70.08 -2.62
N ALA A 127 0.71 70.61 -3.62
CA ALA A 127 -0.76 70.72 -3.62
C ALA A 127 -1.44 69.94 -4.76
N CYS A 128 -0.73 69.65 -5.84
CA CYS A 128 -1.28 68.97 -7.02
C CYS A 128 -0.80 67.52 -7.12
N VAL A 129 -1.45 66.74 -8.00
CA VAL A 129 -1.04 65.36 -8.24
C VAL A 129 0.38 65.31 -8.83
N PRO A 130 1.20 64.31 -8.49
CA PRO A 130 2.54 64.20 -9.07
C PRO A 130 2.49 64.04 -10.60
N CYS A 131 3.48 64.63 -11.25
CA CYS A 131 3.63 64.70 -12.68
C CYS A 131 4.06 63.37 -13.31
N PRO A 132 3.58 63.07 -14.54
CA PRO A 132 4.03 61.90 -15.31
C PRO A 132 5.48 62.04 -15.79
N ASP A 133 6.06 60.94 -16.29
CA ASP A 133 7.44 60.96 -16.81
C ASP A 133 7.60 61.99 -17.94
N ALA A 134 8.79 62.59 -18.00
CA ALA A 134 9.20 63.70 -18.87
C ALA A 134 8.60 65.08 -18.54
N ALA A 135 7.67 65.18 -17.60
CA ALA A 135 7.18 66.46 -17.09
C ALA A 135 8.22 67.21 -16.25
N ALA A 136 8.10 68.53 -16.13
CA ALA A 136 8.99 69.37 -15.33
C ALA A 136 8.78 69.16 -13.81
N CYS A 137 9.88 69.24 -13.05
CA CYS A 137 9.88 69.04 -11.61
C CYS A 137 10.98 69.86 -10.92
N LEU A 138 10.82 70.12 -9.62
CA LEU A 138 11.82 70.77 -8.77
C LEU A 138 12.30 69.86 -7.63
N ALA A 139 11.48 68.89 -7.23
CA ALA A 139 11.75 67.90 -6.20
C ALA A 139 11.23 66.52 -6.62
N ASP A 140 11.81 65.47 -6.04
CA ASP A 140 11.44 64.08 -6.29
C ASP A 140 9.94 63.80 -6.03
N ALA A 141 9.34 64.48 -5.04
CA ALA A 141 7.92 64.38 -4.73
C ALA A 141 6.98 64.94 -5.83
N ASP A 142 7.50 65.76 -6.74
CA ASP A 142 6.73 66.32 -7.84
C ASP A 142 6.45 65.28 -8.93
N CYS A 143 7.14 64.13 -8.91
CA CYS A 143 7.06 63.10 -9.94
C CYS A 143 6.34 61.86 -9.45
N ARG A 144 5.49 61.25 -10.29
CA ARG A 144 4.86 59.95 -9.98
C ARG A 144 5.87 58.85 -9.72
N SER A 145 7.02 58.92 -10.38
CA SER A 145 8.15 58.01 -10.20
C SER A 145 8.96 58.29 -8.93
N GLY A 146 8.79 59.45 -8.28
CA GLY A 146 9.65 59.87 -7.18
C GLY A 146 11.04 60.34 -7.62
N ILE A 147 11.26 60.62 -8.92
CA ILE A 147 12.59 60.95 -9.45
C ILE A 147 12.53 62.24 -10.26
N CYS A 148 13.10 63.30 -9.69
CA CYS A 148 13.40 64.54 -10.38
C CYS A 148 14.90 64.63 -10.69
N ARG A 149 15.26 64.54 -11.96
CA ARG A 149 16.66 64.64 -12.43
C ARG A 149 16.74 65.60 -13.61
N ASP A 150 17.69 66.52 -13.54
CA ASP A 150 17.88 67.59 -14.53
C ASP A 150 16.61 68.41 -14.80
N GLY A 151 15.75 68.59 -13.79
CA GLY A 151 14.51 69.36 -13.89
C GLY A 151 13.36 68.65 -14.63
N SER A 152 13.42 67.33 -14.81
CA SER A 152 12.31 66.56 -15.37
C SER A 152 12.11 65.21 -14.69
N CYS A 153 10.87 64.76 -14.61
CA CYS A 153 10.48 63.46 -14.10
C CYS A 153 11.04 62.35 -14.99
N ARG A 154 11.70 61.36 -14.39
CA ARG A 154 12.22 60.18 -15.09
C ARG A 154 11.42 58.95 -14.69
N ALA A 155 11.26 58.00 -15.60
CA ALA A 155 10.67 56.71 -15.27
C ALA A 155 11.52 55.98 -14.21
N SER A 156 10.85 55.29 -13.28
CA SER A 156 11.48 54.38 -12.32
C SER A 156 12.25 53.29 -13.05
N SER A 157 13.51 53.07 -12.67
CA SER A 157 14.41 52.07 -13.23
C SER A 157 15.22 51.41 -12.11
N CYS A 158 15.54 50.13 -12.27
CA CYS A 158 16.31 49.36 -11.29
C CYS A 158 17.80 49.76 -11.16
N THR A 159 18.15 51.03 -11.43
CA THR A 159 19.51 51.59 -11.43
C THR A 159 19.52 53.12 -11.19
N ASP A 160 18.41 53.73 -10.77
CA ASP A 160 18.27 55.18 -10.63
C ASP A 160 18.64 55.75 -9.24
N GLY A 161 19.00 54.89 -8.30
CA GLY A 161 19.51 55.27 -6.98
C GLY A 161 18.42 55.65 -5.98
N ALA A 162 17.15 55.36 -6.27
CA ALA A 162 16.03 55.52 -5.35
C ALA A 162 15.37 54.17 -5.03
N THR A 163 14.46 54.14 -4.05
CA THR A 163 13.60 52.98 -3.76
C THR A 163 12.19 53.33 -4.22
N ASN A 164 11.86 52.99 -5.47
CA ASN A 164 10.57 53.35 -6.07
C ASN A 164 10.06 52.24 -7.01
N GLY A 165 8.85 52.42 -7.55
CA GLY A 165 8.24 51.41 -8.41
C GLY A 165 8.03 50.06 -7.71
N ALA A 166 8.63 48.99 -8.25
CA ALA A 166 8.53 47.63 -7.73
C ALA A 166 9.65 47.24 -6.75
N GLU A 167 10.58 48.14 -6.46
CA GLU A 167 11.76 47.85 -5.65
C GLU A 167 11.44 47.68 -4.16
N THR A 168 12.19 46.81 -3.48
CA THR A 168 12.09 46.62 -2.03
C THR A 168 13.32 47.12 -1.26
N ASP A 169 14.41 47.45 -1.95
CA ASP A 169 15.51 48.33 -1.50
C ASP A 169 16.04 49.12 -2.72
N VAL A 170 16.90 50.12 -2.52
CA VAL A 170 17.44 50.98 -3.58
C VAL A 170 17.94 50.15 -4.77
N ASP A 171 17.31 50.32 -5.94
CA ASP A 171 17.63 49.67 -7.21
C ASP A 171 17.47 48.13 -7.27
N CYS A 172 16.79 47.51 -6.29
CA CYS A 172 16.66 46.05 -6.26
C CYS A 172 15.37 45.54 -5.59
N GLY A 173 15.04 44.28 -5.87
CA GLY A 173 13.93 43.57 -5.23
C GLY A 173 12.57 43.76 -5.90
N GLY A 174 11.57 43.04 -5.37
CA GLY A 174 10.24 42.91 -5.93
C GLY A 174 10.19 42.24 -7.31
N SER A 175 9.08 42.42 -8.03
CA SER A 175 8.76 41.59 -9.20
C SER A 175 9.38 42.03 -10.52
N ALA A 176 9.96 43.24 -10.58
CA ALA A 176 10.46 43.84 -11.82
C ALA A 176 11.97 44.15 -11.81
N CYS A 177 12.63 44.09 -10.65
CA CYS A 177 14.05 44.42 -10.50
C CYS A 177 14.90 43.22 -10.04
N PRO A 178 16.22 43.26 -10.28
CA PRO A 178 17.12 42.19 -9.82
C PRO A 178 17.04 41.99 -8.29
N PRO A 179 17.20 40.76 -7.77
CA PRO A 179 17.16 40.51 -6.34
C PRO A 179 18.24 41.26 -5.57
N CYS A 180 17.90 41.71 -4.37
CA CYS A 180 18.76 42.45 -3.46
C CYS A 180 19.82 41.57 -2.78
N ALA A 181 21.02 42.12 -2.59
CA ALA A 181 22.12 41.46 -1.88
C ALA A 181 21.85 41.32 -0.37
N THR A 182 22.60 40.45 0.30
CA THR A 182 22.51 40.23 1.76
C THR A 182 22.63 41.53 2.57
N GLY A 183 21.73 41.72 3.53
CA GLY A 183 21.65 42.91 4.39
C GLY A 183 20.75 44.04 3.86
N LYS A 184 20.21 43.91 2.64
CA LYS A 184 19.27 44.85 2.03
C LYS A 184 17.82 44.57 2.43
N ALA A 185 16.95 45.55 2.29
CA ALA A 185 15.54 45.44 2.60
C ALA A 185 14.81 44.51 1.62
N CYS A 186 13.77 43.83 2.12
CA CYS A 186 12.95 42.90 1.34
C CYS A 186 11.53 42.84 1.92
N ALA A 187 10.58 42.47 1.07
CA ALA A 187 9.20 42.15 1.44
C ALA A 187 8.85 40.67 1.21
N SER A 188 9.56 39.99 0.30
CA SER A 188 9.38 38.58 -0.02
C SER A 188 10.71 37.86 -0.22
N ASP A 189 10.72 36.54 -0.10
CA ASP A 189 11.91 35.71 -0.32
C ASP A 189 12.51 35.90 -1.72
N GLY A 190 11.67 36.09 -2.74
CA GLY A 190 12.10 36.34 -4.12
C GLY A 190 12.80 37.68 -4.35
N ASP A 191 12.72 38.59 -3.36
CA ASP A 191 13.40 39.88 -3.42
C ASP A 191 14.89 39.77 -3.08
N CYS A 192 15.34 38.64 -2.52
CA CYS A 192 16.71 38.45 -2.07
C CYS A 192 17.49 37.56 -3.02
N LEU A 193 18.75 37.91 -3.29
CA LEU A 193 19.67 37.08 -4.10
C LEU A 193 19.82 35.67 -3.51
N GLY A 194 19.80 35.56 -2.18
CA GLY A 194 19.76 34.29 -1.46
C GLY A 194 18.36 33.68 -1.30
N GLY A 195 17.28 34.31 -1.75
CA GLY A 195 15.95 33.70 -1.66
C GLY A 195 15.38 33.60 -0.24
N ARG A 196 15.89 34.38 0.74
CA ARG A 196 15.38 34.40 2.12
C ARG A 196 15.28 35.80 2.70
N CYS A 197 14.05 36.24 2.93
CA CYS A 197 13.71 37.47 3.61
C CYS A 197 13.29 37.17 5.06
N SER A 198 14.02 37.70 6.05
CA SER A 198 13.63 37.55 7.46
C SER A 198 13.24 38.90 8.05
N GLY A 199 11.94 39.04 8.32
CA GLY A 199 11.35 40.31 8.75
C GLY A 199 11.34 41.32 7.61
N THR A 200 12.39 42.12 7.52
CA THR A 200 12.56 43.17 6.49
C THR A 200 13.97 43.20 5.93
N THR A 201 14.77 42.14 6.11
CA THR A 201 16.18 42.12 5.70
C THR A 201 16.54 40.81 5.03
N CYS A 202 17.19 40.89 3.88
CA CYS A 202 17.75 39.76 3.16
C CYS A 202 18.86 39.14 4.01
N LEU A 203 18.67 37.88 4.40
CA LEU A 203 19.66 37.12 5.12
C LEU A 203 20.56 36.35 4.14
N PRO A 204 21.81 36.05 4.53
CA PRO A 204 22.61 35.07 3.79
C PRO A 204 21.83 33.75 3.76
N SER A 205 21.81 33.12 2.60
CA SER A 205 21.11 31.86 2.41
C SER A 205 22.08 30.78 2.01
N CYS A 206 21.70 29.54 2.32
CA CYS A 206 22.45 28.36 1.97
C CYS A 206 22.27 27.98 0.48
N THR A 207 22.09 28.95 -0.41
CA THR A 207 21.90 28.79 -1.87
C THR A 207 22.33 30.02 -2.68
N ASP A 208 23.04 30.98 -2.10
CA ASP A 208 23.39 32.26 -2.72
C ASP A 208 24.70 32.25 -3.54
N VAL A 209 25.31 31.07 -3.69
CA VAL A 209 26.52 30.77 -4.46
C VAL A 209 27.73 31.56 -3.96
N ALA A 210 27.66 32.08 -2.74
CA ALA A 210 28.78 32.68 -2.04
C ALA A 210 29.08 31.89 -0.76
N ARG A 211 30.29 32.06 -0.24
CA ARG A 211 30.64 31.57 1.10
C ARG A 211 30.55 32.75 2.05
N ASN A 212 29.42 32.92 2.71
CA ASN A 212 29.17 34.05 3.60
C ASN A 212 28.37 33.63 4.85
N GLY A 213 28.13 34.57 5.77
CA GLY A 213 27.40 34.25 7.00
C GLY A 213 28.09 33.18 7.87
N ALA A 214 27.35 32.12 8.22
CA ALA A 214 27.81 31.05 9.12
C ALA A 214 28.32 29.80 8.39
N GLU A 215 28.45 29.86 7.08
CA GLU A 215 28.80 28.73 6.21
C GLU A 215 30.28 28.33 6.31
N THR A 216 30.53 27.03 6.15
CA THR A 216 31.89 26.48 6.13
C THR A 216 32.39 26.12 4.73
N ASP A 217 31.50 26.03 3.75
CA ASP A 217 31.80 26.17 2.31
C ASP A 217 30.65 26.87 1.57
N ILE A 218 30.80 27.14 0.26
CA ILE A 218 29.76 27.83 -0.54
C ILE A 218 28.40 27.16 -0.31
N ASP A 219 27.44 27.90 0.24
CA ASP A 219 26.06 27.48 0.48
C ASP A 219 25.86 26.29 1.45
N CYS A 220 26.89 25.89 2.22
CA CYS A 220 26.78 24.72 3.08
C CYS A 220 27.62 24.77 4.36
N GLY A 221 27.18 23.96 5.34
CA GLY A 221 27.84 23.79 6.62
C GLY A 221 27.64 24.96 7.59
N GLY A 222 28.10 24.79 8.83
CA GLY A 222 27.74 25.69 9.93
C GLY A 222 26.38 25.38 10.57
N PRO A 223 25.94 26.17 11.56
CA PRO A 223 24.77 25.85 12.40
C PRO A 223 23.41 26.07 11.73
N ALA A 224 23.34 26.78 10.60
CA ALA A 224 22.09 27.20 9.97
C ALA A 224 21.84 26.62 8.58
N CYS A 225 22.84 25.93 8.00
CA CYS A 225 22.80 25.38 6.64
C CYS A 225 22.87 23.87 6.64
N VAL A 226 22.41 23.27 5.54
CA VAL A 226 22.56 21.83 5.32
C VAL A 226 24.06 21.49 5.27
N GLY A 227 24.40 20.27 5.69
CA GLY A 227 25.78 19.81 5.65
C GLY A 227 26.35 19.86 4.22
N CYS A 228 27.66 20.03 4.13
CA CYS A 228 28.41 20.02 2.89
C CYS A 228 28.62 18.60 2.36
N ALA A 229 28.62 18.44 1.04
CA ALA A 229 28.94 17.17 0.38
C ALA A 229 30.44 16.82 0.49
N ALA A 230 30.79 15.56 0.22
CA ALA A 230 32.19 15.11 0.25
C ALA A 230 33.10 15.94 -0.68
N GLY A 231 34.29 16.31 -0.19
CA GLY A 231 35.27 17.17 -0.86
C GLY A 231 35.15 18.66 -0.56
N MET A 232 34.03 19.12 0.00
CA MET A 232 33.80 20.52 0.39
C MET A 232 34.42 20.84 1.75
N ARG A 233 34.70 22.11 2.03
CA ARG A 233 35.35 22.58 3.26
C ARG A 233 34.43 22.48 4.47
N CYS A 234 35.00 22.08 5.60
CA CYS A 234 34.32 21.97 6.88
C CYS A 234 35.22 22.47 8.01
N ALA A 235 34.63 22.87 9.14
CA ALA A 235 35.38 23.17 10.36
C ALA A 235 35.26 22.02 11.38
N ILE A 236 34.12 21.33 11.39
CA ILE A 236 33.77 20.25 12.31
C ILE A 236 32.82 19.27 11.63
N GLY A 237 32.66 18.08 12.22
CA GLY A 237 31.85 17.00 11.65
C GLY A 237 30.44 17.43 11.22
N ARG A 238 29.69 18.16 12.07
CA ARG A 238 28.32 18.61 11.74
C ARG A 238 28.20 19.47 10.48
N ASP A 239 29.30 20.04 10.01
CA ASP A 239 29.31 20.84 8.79
C ASP A 239 29.22 19.99 7.52
N CYS A 240 29.36 18.66 7.63
CA CYS A 240 29.29 17.71 6.54
C CYS A 240 28.00 16.89 6.59
N LEU A 241 27.46 16.52 5.42
CA LEU A 241 26.36 15.55 5.34
C LEU A 241 26.76 14.19 5.91
N SER A 242 28.04 13.83 5.80
CA SER A 242 28.62 12.62 6.37
C SER A 242 28.97 12.74 7.85
N HIS A 243 28.78 13.90 8.50
CA HIS A 243 29.30 14.14 9.85
C HIS A 243 30.83 13.98 10.03
N VAL A 244 31.59 13.75 8.95
CA VAL A 244 33.04 13.49 8.98
C VAL A 244 33.78 14.64 8.34
N CYS A 245 34.47 15.43 9.16
CA CYS A 245 35.38 16.47 8.71
C CYS A 245 36.82 15.97 8.87
N SER A 246 37.52 15.73 7.75
CA SER A 246 38.89 15.21 7.76
C SER A 246 39.87 16.19 8.41
N ALA A 247 41.04 15.69 8.82
CA ALA A 247 42.13 16.54 9.31
C ALA A 247 42.62 17.58 8.29
N ALA A 248 42.31 17.39 7.00
CA ALA A 248 42.58 18.35 5.93
C ALA A 248 41.54 19.49 5.84
N GLY A 249 40.49 19.46 6.67
CA GLY A 249 39.41 20.46 6.68
C GLY A 249 38.41 20.30 5.54
N THR A 250 38.25 19.07 5.01
CA THR A 250 37.27 18.73 3.97
C THR A 250 36.38 17.56 4.39
N CYS A 251 35.11 17.60 3.97
CA CYS A 251 34.15 16.53 4.22
C CYS A 251 34.59 15.24 3.53
N ALA A 252 34.70 14.15 4.26
CA ALA A 252 35.01 12.83 3.72
C ALA A 252 33.70 12.05 3.46
N PRO A 253 33.67 11.11 2.50
CA PRO A 253 32.58 10.13 2.45
C PRO A 253 32.54 9.33 3.77
N PRO A 254 31.35 8.90 4.22
CA PRO A 254 31.24 8.03 5.39
C PRO A 254 32.01 6.73 5.12
N ALA A 255 32.85 6.32 6.06
CA ALA A 255 33.67 5.14 5.91
C ALA A 255 33.79 4.39 7.23
N CYS A 256 33.57 3.08 7.17
CA CYS A 256 33.66 2.25 8.35
C CYS A 256 35.06 2.28 8.98
N GLY A 257 35.11 2.56 10.28
CA GLY A 257 36.34 2.71 11.07
C GLY A 257 36.86 4.14 11.11
N ASP A 258 36.03 5.16 10.85
CA ASP A 258 36.42 6.58 10.90
C ASP A 258 36.13 7.27 12.24
N GLY A 259 35.53 6.54 13.18
CA GLY A 259 35.19 6.97 14.54
C GLY A 259 33.85 7.69 14.65
N VAL A 260 33.02 7.69 13.59
CA VAL A 260 31.73 8.36 13.55
C VAL A 260 30.64 7.42 13.05
N VAL A 261 29.66 7.09 13.88
CA VAL A 261 28.52 6.26 13.46
C VAL A 261 27.62 7.04 12.49
N ASN A 262 27.68 6.69 11.21
CA ASN A 262 26.89 7.33 10.16
C ASN A 262 25.47 6.75 10.08
N ALA A 263 24.45 7.59 10.33
CA ALA A 263 23.04 7.18 10.39
C ALA A 263 22.48 6.53 9.09
N ALA A 264 23.22 6.60 7.99
CA ALA A 264 22.89 6.02 6.70
C ALA A 264 23.91 4.94 6.31
N GLY A 265 24.02 3.86 7.10
CA GLY A 265 24.75 2.65 6.69
C GLY A 265 25.54 1.91 7.76
N GLU A 266 25.74 2.50 8.95
CA GLU A 266 26.63 1.93 9.97
C GLU A 266 25.88 1.76 11.31
N ALA A 267 25.91 0.55 11.88
CA ALA A 267 25.31 0.24 13.19
C ALA A 267 26.28 0.54 14.35
N CYS A 268 27.59 0.52 14.08
CA CYS A 268 28.68 0.87 14.97
C CYS A 268 29.83 1.49 14.17
N ASP A 269 30.78 2.13 14.84
CA ASP A 269 32.09 2.51 14.31
C ASP A 269 33.04 2.73 15.50
N ASP A 270 34.11 1.95 15.59
CA ASP A 270 35.10 2.00 16.67
C ASP A 270 36.44 2.65 16.26
N GLY A 271 36.45 3.35 15.11
CA GLY A 271 37.59 4.13 14.65
C GLY A 271 38.74 3.30 14.09
N ASN A 272 38.51 2.02 13.77
CA ASN A 272 39.51 1.19 13.12
C ASN A 272 38.90 0.12 12.18
N ALA A 273 39.75 -0.63 11.48
CA ALA A 273 39.34 -1.63 10.49
C ALA A 273 39.71 -3.06 10.96
N SER A 274 39.27 -3.43 12.15
CA SER A 274 39.40 -4.77 12.72
C SER A 274 38.02 -5.46 12.73
N ASN A 275 38.01 -6.79 12.61
CA ASN A 275 36.80 -7.61 12.78
C ASN A 275 36.76 -8.30 14.15
N THR A 276 37.69 -7.98 15.06
CA THR A 276 37.93 -8.74 16.30
C THR A 276 37.68 -7.92 17.58
N ASP A 277 37.06 -6.76 17.42
CA ASP A 277 36.71 -5.77 18.43
C ASP A 277 35.24 -5.34 18.25
N ALA A 278 34.84 -4.23 18.85
CA ALA A 278 33.44 -3.88 19.08
C ALA A 278 32.65 -3.59 17.79
N CYS A 279 33.32 -3.40 16.66
CA CYS A 279 32.69 -3.16 15.37
C CYS A 279 33.41 -3.91 14.24
N LEU A 280 32.66 -4.54 13.34
CA LEU A 280 33.25 -5.17 12.15
C LEU A 280 33.72 -4.13 11.14
N THR A 281 34.63 -4.50 10.23
CA THR A 281 35.05 -3.67 9.07
C THR A 281 33.92 -3.34 8.09
N THR A 282 32.76 -3.98 8.24
CA THR A 282 31.51 -3.70 7.52
C THR A 282 30.57 -2.76 8.30
N CYS A 283 30.95 -2.33 9.49
CA CYS A 283 30.19 -1.48 10.40
C CYS A 283 28.85 -2.06 10.86
N GLU A 284 28.85 -3.39 10.94
CA GLU A 284 27.87 -4.17 11.66
C GLU A 284 28.37 -4.36 13.09
N ALA A 285 27.45 -4.22 14.05
CA ALA A 285 27.76 -4.43 15.46
C ALA A 285 28.22 -5.86 15.65
N ALA A 286 29.38 -5.98 16.28
CA ALA A 286 30.05 -7.24 16.49
C ALA A 286 29.15 -8.11 17.39
N SER A 287 28.78 -9.31 16.91
CA SER A 287 27.69 -10.10 17.47
C SER A 287 27.97 -11.59 17.42
N CYS A 288 27.64 -12.29 18.50
CA CYS A 288 27.74 -13.75 18.58
C CYS A 288 27.06 -14.45 17.40
N GLY A 289 27.83 -15.24 16.65
CA GLY A 289 27.41 -15.97 15.47
C GLY A 289 27.69 -15.25 14.14
N ASP A 290 28.59 -14.26 14.13
CA ASP A 290 28.99 -13.51 12.92
C ASP A 290 30.26 -14.07 12.23
N GLY A 291 30.87 -15.10 12.83
CA GLY A 291 32.03 -15.81 12.33
C GLY A 291 33.37 -15.24 12.79
N PHE A 292 33.40 -14.26 13.69
CA PHE A 292 34.62 -13.64 14.20
C PHE A 292 34.65 -13.63 15.73
N VAL A 293 35.62 -14.32 16.34
CA VAL A 293 35.80 -14.28 17.81
C VAL A 293 36.34 -12.92 18.25
N GLN A 294 35.53 -12.16 18.99
CA GLN A 294 35.88 -10.81 19.45
C GLN A 294 36.37 -10.77 20.90
N ALA A 295 37.55 -10.19 21.11
CA ALA A 295 38.19 -10.18 22.42
C ALA A 295 37.43 -9.31 23.45
N GLY A 296 36.84 -9.96 24.45
CA GLY A 296 36.12 -9.28 25.54
C GLY A 296 34.63 -9.05 25.27
N VAL A 297 34.15 -9.39 24.07
CA VAL A 297 32.71 -9.49 23.74
C VAL A 297 32.26 -10.95 23.89
N GLU A 298 33.08 -11.90 23.43
CA GLU A 298 32.72 -13.32 23.44
C GLU A 298 33.93 -14.27 23.62
N ALA A 299 33.66 -15.52 24.02
CA ALA A 299 34.70 -16.53 24.25
C ALA A 299 34.91 -17.48 23.06
N CYS A 300 33.93 -17.56 22.16
CA CYS A 300 33.91 -18.38 20.95
C CYS A 300 32.94 -17.74 19.94
N ASP A 301 33.00 -18.11 18.66
CA ASP A 301 32.01 -17.76 17.62
C ASP A 301 32.15 -18.79 16.50
N ASP A 302 31.04 -19.41 16.08
CA ASP A 302 30.99 -20.42 15.03
C ASP A 302 30.01 -20.10 13.88
N ALA A 303 29.75 -18.81 13.69
CA ALA A 303 28.92 -18.25 12.62
C ALA A 303 27.46 -18.74 12.62
N ASN A 304 26.93 -19.19 13.77
CA ASN A 304 25.56 -19.64 13.89
C ASN A 304 24.97 -19.29 15.28
N ALA A 305 23.66 -19.51 15.46
CA ALA A 305 22.92 -19.18 16.69
C ALA A 305 22.37 -20.44 17.39
N SER A 306 23.14 -21.52 17.38
CA SER A 306 22.76 -22.82 17.95
C SER A 306 23.29 -22.96 19.36
N ASP A 307 22.43 -23.28 20.32
CA ASP A 307 22.87 -23.60 21.68
C ASP A 307 23.39 -25.05 21.83
N THR A 308 23.38 -25.83 20.75
CA THR A 308 23.59 -27.30 20.81
C THR A 308 24.98 -27.76 20.36
N ASP A 309 25.87 -26.83 20.05
CA ASP A 309 27.25 -27.09 19.64
C ASP A 309 28.28 -26.51 20.63
N ALA A 310 29.54 -26.48 20.21
CA ALA A 310 30.65 -26.03 21.05
C ALA A 310 30.57 -24.53 21.40
N CYS A 311 29.84 -23.72 20.62
CA CYS A 311 29.68 -22.29 20.84
C CYS A 311 28.20 -21.86 20.83
N PRO A 312 27.57 -21.68 22.00
CA PRO A 312 26.16 -21.34 22.10
C PRO A 312 25.82 -20.00 21.45
N ALA A 313 24.53 -19.73 21.26
CA ALA A 313 24.04 -18.42 20.82
C ALA A 313 24.37 -17.27 21.81
N GLY A 314 24.82 -17.60 23.03
CA GLY A 314 25.36 -16.63 24.00
C GLY A 314 26.89 -16.50 24.00
N CYS A 315 27.58 -17.22 23.12
CA CYS A 315 29.04 -17.26 22.92
C CYS A 315 29.90 -17.35 24.19
N ALA A 316 29.37 -18.07 25.19
CA ALA A 316 30.08 -18.50 26.38
C ALA A 316 30.62 -19.92 26.18
N ALA A 317 31.80 -20.22 26.74
CA ALA A 317 32.39 -21.55 26.65
C ALA A 317 31.47 -22.61 27.29
N ALA A 318 31.32 -23.75 26.62
CA ALA A 318 30.50 -24.87 27.06
C ALA A 318 30.78 -25.31 28.49
N ALA A 319 29.73 -25.45 29.32
CA ALA A 319 29.90 -25.87 30.70
C ALA A 319 28.76 -26.77 31.18
N CYS A 320 29.12 -28.00 31.56
CA CYS A 320 28.24 -28.92 32.27
C CYS A 320 27.52 -28.26 33.46
N GLY A 321 26.19 -28.32 33.43
CA GLY A 321 25.22 -27.69 34.33
C GLY A 321 24.72 -26.33 33.87
N ASP A 322 24.85 -25.96 32.60
CA ASP A 322 24.39 -24.69 32.04
C ASP A 322 22.97 -24.75 31.44
N GLY A 323 22.38 -25.94 31.39
CA GLY A 323 21.03 -26.21 30.92
C GLY A 323 20.94 -26.63 29.46
N PHE A 324 22.08 -26.79 28.76
CA PHE A 324 22.10 -27.10 27.33
C PHE A 324 22.87 -28.40 27.04
N VAL A 325 22.22 -29.35 26.37
CA VAL A 325 22.88 -30.61 25.95
C VAL A 325 23.55 -30.41 24.60
N ARG A 326 24.87 -30.59 24.54
CA ARG A 326 25.68 -30.31 23.34
C ARG A 326 26.24 -31.58 22.70
N THR A 327 25.92 -31.79 21.43
CA THR A 327 26.29 -33.01 20.71
C THR A 327 27.81 -33.16 20.60
N GLY A 328 28.37 -34.23 21.16
CA GLY A 328 29.80 -34.53 21.11
C GLY A 328 30.66 -33.81 22.16
N VAL A 329 30.08 -32.92 22.97
CA VAL A 329 30.75 -32.28 24.12
C VAL A 329 30.28 -32.92 25.43
N GLU A 330 28.98 -33.18 25.57
CA GLU A 330 28.40 -33.78 26.77
C GLU A 330 27.19 -34.66 26.47
N ALA A 331 26.92 -35.67 27.31
CA ALA A 331 25.87 -36.67 27.04
C ALA A 331 24.50 -36.29 27.65
N CYS A 332 24.50 -35.35 28.60
CA CYS A 332 23.34 -34.78 29.27
C CYS A 332 23.72 -33.43 29.91
N ASP A 333 22.74 -32.63 30.31
CA ASP A 333 22.89 -31.42 31.14
C ASP A 333 21.51 -31.14 31.77
N ASP A 334 21.44 -31.09 33.10
CA ASP A 334 20.19 -30.86 33.87
C ASP A 334 20.18 -29.50 34.58
N GLY A 335 20.99 -28.55 34.09
CA GLY A 335 21.09 -27.20 34.60
C GLY A 335 21.80 -27.11 35.96
N ASN A 336 22.44 -28.19 36.42
CA ASN A 336 23.24 -28.18 37.63
C ASN A 336 24.37 -29.23 37.60
N ARG A 337 25.04 -29.46 38.74
CA ARG A 337 26.17 -30.41 38.87
C ARG A 337 25.99 -31.38 40.03
N ASN A 338 24.75 -31.62 40.44
CA ASN A 338 24.46 -32.64 41.43
C ASN A 338 24.55 -34.01 40.76
N ALA A 339 24.57 -35.05 41.58
CA ALA A 339 24.51 -36.43 41.10
C ALA A 339 23.18 -37.01 41.56
N GLY A 340 22.57 -37.85 40.73
CA GLY A 340 21.36 -38.60 40.99
C GLY A 340 20.06 -37.89 40.59
N ASP A 341 20.13 -36.76 39.90
CA ASP A 341 18.98 -35.96 39.42
C ASP A 341 18.76 -36.00 37.91
N GLY A 342 19.56 -36.78 37.18
CA GLY A 342 19.38 -37.06 35.76
C GLY A 342 20.65 -36.88 34.94
N CYS A 343 21.60 -36.10 35.43
CA CYS A 343 22.92 -35.94 34.82
C CYS A 343 24.02 -35.93 35.88
N SER A 344 25.13 -36.62 35.61
CA SER A 344 26.26 -36.64 36.56
C SER A 344 27.00 -35.29 36.59
N PRO A 345 27.81 -35.01 37.63
CA PRO A 345 28.69 -33.83 37.66
C PRO A 345 29.75 -33.78 36.54
N GLY A 346 29.92 -34.87 35.79
CA GLY A 346 30.78 -34.96 34.61
C GLY A 346 30.00 -35.00 33.29
N CYS A 347 28.72 -34.67 33.32
CA CYS A 347 27.77 -34.71 32.20
C CYS A 347 27.72 -36.03 31.42
N LEU A 348 27.84 -37.10 32.18
CA LEU A 348 27.48 -38.47 31.80
C LEU A 348 26.07 -38.77 32.30
N ARG A 349 25.27 -39.47 31.49
CA ARG A 349 23.93 -39.91 31.87
C ARG A 349 23.99 -40.82 33.09
N GLU A 350 23.10 -40.61 34.05
CA GLU A 350 22.99 -41.46 35.24
C GLU A 350 21.65 -42.22 35.18
N GLY A 351 21.72 -43.53 34.93
CA GLY A 351 20.56 -44.42 34.86
C GLY A 351 20.52 -45.22 33.57
N CYS A 352 19.37 -45.85 33.33
CA CYS A 352 19.14 -46.70 32.17
C CYS A 352 19.51 -46.01 30.85
N GLY A 353 20.41 -46.65 30.09
CA GLY A 353 20.91 -46.13 28.81
C GLY A 353 22.30 -45.53 28.89
N ASP A 354 23.10 -45.88 29.90
CA ASP A 354 24.49 -45.42 30.07
C ASP A 354 25.55 -46.50 29.74
N GLY A 355 25.08 -47.69 29.32
CA GLY A 355 25.87 -48.82 28.88
C GLY A 355 26.37 -49.69 30.04
N ALA A 356 25.94 -49.43 31.28
CA ALA A 356 26.40 -50.13 32.45
C ALA A 356 25.25 -50.67 33.32
N ILE A 357 24.98 -51.97 33.19
CA ILE A 357 23.98 -52.67 34.00
C ILE A 357 24.31 -52.57 35.51
N ARG A 358 23.46 -51.89 36.28
CA ARG A 358 23.57 -51.67 37.73
C ARG A 358 22.46 -52.37 38.53
N SER A 359 22.52 -52.25 39.85
CA SER A 359 21.57 -52.87 40.78
C SER A 359 20.16 -52.26 40.63
N GLY A 360 19.28 -52.94 39.89
CA GLY A 360 17.91 -52.51 39.63
C GLY A 360 17.49 -52.66 38.16
N GLU A 361 18.47 -52.84 37.27
CA GLU A 361 18.31 -52.93 35.82
C GLU A 361 18.42 -54.40 35.36
N GLU A 362 17.54 -54.82 34.44
CA GLU A 362 17.56 -56.15 33.83
C GLU A 362 18.36 -56.18 32.51
N CYS A 363 18.58 -55.02 31.91
CA CYS A 363 19.35 -54.77 30.68
C CYS A 363 19.85 -53.29 30.70
N ASP A 364 20.84 -52.94 29.89
CA ASP A 364 21.26 -51.56 29.55
C ASP A 364 22.16 -51.63 28.30
N ASP A 365 21.74 -51.04 27.19
CA ASP A 365 22.43 -51.04 25.89
C ASP A 365 23.12 -49.71 25.55
N GLY A 366 23.12 -48.76 26.48
CA GLY A 366 23.86 -47.50 26.33
C GLY A 366 23.20 -46.46 25.44
N ASP A 367 21.91 -46.61 25.15
CA ASP A 367 21.11 -45.58 24.54
C ASP A 367 19.78 -45.38 25.26
N THR A 368 18.99 -44.40 24.82
CA THR A 368 17.69 -44.06 25.43
C THR A 368 16.52 -44.44 24.53
N ASP A 369 16.75 -45.34 23.57
CA ASP A 369 15.73 -45.82 22.67
C ASP A 369 14.83 -46.81 23.42
N SER A 370 13.57 -46.41 23.65
CA SER A 370 12.62 -47.30 24.30
C SER A 370 12.02 -48.36 23.38
N THR A 371 12.40 -48.35 22.09
CA THR A 371 11.78 -49.15 21.03
C THR A 371 12.55 -50.41 20.67
N ASP A 372 13.63 -50.73 21.38
CA ASP A 372 14.44 -51.91 21.14
C ASP A 372 14.39 -52.92 22.30
N GLY A 373 15.35 -53.86 22.36
CA GLY A 373 15.36 -54.94 23.35
C GLY A 373 15.51 -54.48 24.80
N CYS A 374 16.04 -53.27 25.05
CA CYS A 374 16.17 -52.69 26.38
C CYS A 374 15.54 -51.30 26.48
N PRO A 375 14.23 -51.22 26.73
CA PRO A 375 13.58 -49.93 26.90
C PRO A 375 14.18 -49.13 28.07
N ILE A 376 14.10 -47.79 28.02
CA ILE A 376 14.58 -46.81 29.03
C ILE A 376 14.13 -47.05 30.50
N THR A 377 13.28 -48.04 30.74
CA THR A 377 12.92 -48.55 32.07
C THR A 377 13.84 -49.67 32.57
N CYS A 378 14.82 -50.09 31.75
CA CYS A 378 15.78 -51.16 31.97
C CYS A 378 15.12 -52.48 32.38
N ARG A 379 14.00 -52.78 31.72
CA ARG A 379 13.26 -54.05 31.81
C ARG A 379 13.26 -54.67 30.43
N VAL A 380 13.67 -55.93 30.32
CA VAL A 380 13.71 -56.62 29.03
C VAL A 380 12.31 -56.61 28.40
N ALA A 381 12.25 -56.32 27.10
CA ALA A 381 11.03 -56.40 26.30
C ALA A 381 10.32 -57.76 26.46
N ARG A 382 9.01 -57.74 26.75
CA ARG A 382 8.20 -58.96 26.90
C ARG A 382 6.92 -58.85 26.08
N CYS A 383 6.65 -59.90 25.32
CA CYS A 383 5.38 -60.04 24.61
C CYS A 383 4.18 -60.01 25.58
N GLY A 384 3.22 -59.15 25.28
CA GLY A 384 2.02 -58.90 26.05
C GLY A 384 2.18 -57.83 27.13
N ASP A 385 3.24 -57.01 27.09
CA ASP A 385 3.47 -55.93 28.04
C ASP A 385 2.83 -54.60 27.64
N GLY A 386 2.16 -54.58 26.48
CA GLY A 386 1.44 -53.45 25.91
C GLY A 386 2.32 -52.54 25.05
N PHE A 387 3.56 -52.92 24.79
CA PHE A 387 4.50 -52.10 24.01
C PHE A 387 5.02 -52.85 22.78
N VAL A 388 4.91 -52.25 21.59
CA VAL A 388 5.48 -52.81 20.36
C VAL A 388 6.84 -52.18 20.12
N ARG A 389 7.88 -53.00 20.08
CA ARG A 389 9.27 -52.58 19.87
C ARG A 389 9.79 -52.98 18.50
N ALA A 390 10.24 -52.00 17.73
CA ALA A 390 10.61 -52.17 16.33
C ALA A 390 11.77 -53.17 16.17
N GLY A 391 11.55 -54.23 15.39
CA GLY A 391 12.57 -55.27 15.15
C GLY A 391 12.73 -56.29 16.29
N VAL A 392 12.06 -56.09 17.43
CA VAL A 392 11.98 -57.06 18.53
C VAL A 392 10.70 -57.89 18.42
N GLU A 393 9.58 -57.24 18.14
CA GLU A 393 8.27 -57.86 18.02
C GLU A 393 7.40 -57.24 16.91
N GLY A 394 6.49 -58.02 16.32
CA GLY A 394 5.63 -57.60 15.21
C GLY A 394 4.30 -56.97 15.65
N CYS A 395 3.87 -57.20 16.88
CA CYS A 395 2.67 -56.67 17.53
C CYS A 395 2.75 -56.90 19.05
N ASP A 396 1.92 -56.24 19.85
CA ASP A 396 1.77 -56.51 21.30
C ASP A 396 0.41 -55.98 21.76
N ASP A 397 -0.56 -56.87 21.97
CA ASP A 397 -1.95 -56.55 22.34
C ASP A 397 -2.19 -56.62 23.86
N ALA A 398 -1.14 -56.34 24.65
CA ALA A 398 -1.14 -56.33 26.10
C ALA A 398 -1.57 -57.65 26.76
N ASN A 399 -1.49 -58.75 26.01
CA ASN A 399 -1.76 -60.08 26.53
C ASN A 399 -0.95 -61.14 25.75
N THR A 400 -1.13 -62.42 26.08
CA THR A 400 -0.40 -63.54 25.44
C THR A 400 -1.35 -64.60 24.89
N ALA A 401 -2.57 -64.22 24.55
CA ALA A 401 -3.52 -65.08 23.86
C ALA A 401 -3.12 -65.23 22.39
N SER A 402 -3.88 -66.03 21.65
CA SER A 402 -3.68 -66.20 20.20
C SER A 402 -5.05 -66.34 19.58
N GLY A 403 -5.22 -65.87 18.35
CA GLY A 403 -6.50 -65.75 17.65
C GLY A 403 -7.20 -64.40 17.82
N ASP A 404 -6.58 -63.43 18.49
CA ASP A 404 -6.99 -62.04 18.64
C ASP A 404 -6.17 -61.06 17.78
N GLY A 405 -5.28 -61.60 16.94
CA GLY A 405 -4.53 -60.86 15.92
C GLY A 405 -3.06 -60.66 16.27
N CYS A 406 -2.68 -60.77 17.56
CA CYS A 406 -1.29 -60.88 17.99
C CYS A 406 -1.05 -62.22 18.68
N SER A 407 -0.07 -62.99 18.20
CA SER A 407 0.21 -64.30 18.80
C SER A 407 0.94 -64.19 20.15
N ALA A 408 0.97 -65.28 20.92
CA ALA A 408 1.73 -65.37 22.19
C ALA A 408 3.26 -65.19 22.04
N SER A 409 3.76 -65.15 20.81
CA SER A 409 5.15 -64.85 20.44
C SER A 409 5.31 -63.47 19.80
N CYS A 410 4.27 -62.63 19.87
CA CYS A 410 4.22 -61.28 19.35
C CYS A 410 4.57 -61.17 17.86
N VAL A 411 4.03 -62.12 17.11
CA VAL A 411 3.98 -62.12 15.65
C VAL A 411 2.55 -61.84 15.23
N VAL A 412 2.36 -60.90 14.30
CA VAL A 412 1.05 -60.60 13.70
C VAL A 412 0.48 -61.88 13.08
N GLU A 413 -0.72 -62.25 13.50
CA GLU A 413 -1.38 -63.43 12.99
C GLU A 413 -1.87 -63.21 11.55
N ALA A 414 -1.92 -64.27 10.76
CA ALA A 414 -2.30 -64.16 9.35
C ALA A 414 -3.71 -63.55 9.20
N ARG A 415 -3.87 -62.58 8.28
CA ARG A 415 -5.11 -61.82 7.97
C ARG A 415 -5.47 -60.71 8.96
N TYR A 416 -4.56 -60.38 9.87
CA TYR A 416 -4.69 -59.24 10.76
C TYR A 416 -3.70 -58.16 10.39
N THR A 417 -4.10 -56.91 10.58
CA THR A 417 -3.23 -55.75 10.59
C THR A 417 -3.27 -55.19 12.01
N CYS A 418 -2.12 -55.20 12.68
CA CYS A 418 -1.98 -54.62 14.01
C CYS A 418 -1.47 -53.19 13.90
N ARG A 419 -2.15 -52.25 14.55
CA ARG A 419 -1.73 -50.85 14.62
C ARG A 419 -1.71 -50.37 16.07
N GLY A 420 -0.84 -49.39 16.35
CA GLY A 420 -0.75 -48.75 17.65
C GLY A 420 0.04 -49.53 18.69
N THR A 421 0.06 -48.98 19.90
CA THR A 421 0.79 -49.49 21.06
C THR A 421 0.00 -49.19 22.34
N PRO A 422 -0.63 -50.18 22.99
CA PRO A 422 -0.73 -51.59 22.61
C PRO A 422 -1.35 -51.77 21.21
N SER A 423 -0.89 -52.80 20.49
CA SER A 423 -1.46 -53.21 19.21
C SER A 423 -2.94 -53.52 19.37
N VAL A 424 -3.75 -52.79 18.62
CA VAL A 424 -5.11 -53.21 18.31
C VAL A 424 -5.03 -53.89 16.95
N CYS A 425 -5.29 -55.19 16.94
CA CYS A 425 -5.24 -55.99 15.73
C CYS A 425 -6.64 -56.14 15.16
N THR A 426 -6.87 -55.49 14.02
CA THR A 426 -8.09 -55.65 13.21
C THR A 426 -7.79 -56.56 12.03
N TYR A 427 -8.82 -56.95 11.29
CA TYR A 427 -8.59 -57.69 10.06
C TYR A 427 -7.92 -56.80 9.02
N SER A 428 -7.10 -57.38 8.14
CA SER A 428 -6.32 -56.65 7.14
C SER A 428 -7.11 -56.24 5.89
N SER A 429 -8.44 -56.30 5.96
CA SER A 429 -9.36 -56.02 4.86
C SER A 429 -10.79 -56.00 5.40
N GLU A 430 -11.59 -55.04 4.98
CA GLU A 430 -13.02 -54.93 5.27
C GLU A 430 -13.75 -56.22 4.86
N ARG A 431 -14.33 -56.91 5.84
CA ARG A 431 -14.89 -58.26 5.65
C ARG A 431 -16.41 -58.22 5.44
N ASN A 432 -17.07 -57.13 5.83
CA ASN A 432 -18.52 -56.98 5.78
C ASN A 432 -18.96 -55.73 5.01
N CYS A 433 -18.51 -55.56 3.77
CA CYS A 433 -18.96 -54.47 2.91
C CYS A 433 -20.50 -54.33 2.88
N GLY A 434 -21.02 -53.16 3.29
CA GLY A 434 -22.44 -52.79 3.28
C GLY A 434 -23.17 -52.90 4.63
N ASP A 435 -22.45 -53.01 5.74
CA ASP A 435 -23.00 -52.97 7.10
C ASP A 435 -22.82 -51.60 7.80
N ALA A 436 -22.17 -50.64 7.14
CA ALA A 436 -21.87 -49.29 7.62
C ALA A 436 -20.93 -49.24 8.83
N GLU A 437 -20.17 -50.31 9.07
CA GLU A 437 -19.09 -50.35 10.04
C GLU A 437 -17.73 -50.36 9.30
N ASP A 438 -16.73 -49.72 9.91
CA ASP A 438 -15.32 -49.73 9.48
C ASP A 438 -14.63 -50.84 10.31
N ASN A 439 -14.62 -52.07 9.79
CA ASN A 439 -14.15 -53.27 10.50
C ASN A 439 -12.62 -53.43 10.47
N ASP A 440 -11.92 -52.83 9.51
CA ASP A 440 -10.46 -52.78 9.48
C ASP A 440 -9.87 -51.48 10.05
N LEU A 441 -10.72 -50.49 10.35
CA LEU A 441 -10.43 -49.22 11.02
C LEU A 441 -9.48 -48.32 10.22
N ASP A 442 -9.59 -48.35 8.89
CA ASP A 442 -8.77 -47.54 8.01
C ASP A 442 -9.35 -46.13 7.75
N GLY A 443 -10.59 -45.90 8.20
CA GLY A 443 -11.28 -44.61 8.19
C GLY A 443 -12.30 -44.47 7.06
N GLU A 444 -12.41 -45.44 6.17
CA GLU A 444 -13.45 -45.51 5.17
C GLU A 444 -14.49 -46.59 5.56
N THR A 445 -15.73 -46.45 5.13
CA THR A 445 -16.80 -47.42 5.41
C THR A 445 -17.39 -47.93 4.12
N ASP A 446 -17.64 -49.24 4.04
CA ASP A 446 -18.34 -49.86 2.92
C ASP A 446 -17.78 -49.46 1.54
N CYS A 447 -18.56 -48.73 0.73
CA CYS A 447 -18.26 -48.45 -0.67
C CYS A 447 -17.27 -47.29 -0.87
N ASP A 448 -16.98 -46.55 0.19
CA ASP A 448 -15.93 -45.53 0.18
C ASP A 448 -14.54 -46.16 0.46
N ASP A 449 -14.53 -47.41 0.93
CA ASP A 449 -13.33 -48.20 1.25
C ASP A 449 -12.74 -48.90 0.00
N PRO A 450 -11.44 -48.70 -0.31
CA PRO A 450 -10.73 -49.37 -1.39
C PRO A 450 -10.73 -50.91 -1.31
N ASP A 451 -10.78 -51.49 -0.11
CA ASP A 451 -10.80 -52.94 0.13
C ASP A 451 -12.19 -53.54 -0.18
N CYS A 452 -13.22 -52.69 -0.25
CA CYS A 452 -14.57 -53.01 -0.75
C CYS A 452 -14.81 -52.60 -2.21
N ALA A 453 -13.80 -52.05 -2.92
CA ALA A 453 -13.93 -51.48 -4.26
C ALA A 453 -14.36 -52.49 -5.34
N THR A 454 -14.21 -53.79 -5.12
CA THR A 454 -14.72 -54.84 -6.03
C THR A 454 -16.22 -55.11 -5.91
N GLY A 455 -16.96 -54.40 -5.03
CA GLY A 455 -18.40 -54.60 -4.79
C GLY A 455 -19.37 -53.55 -5.34
N CYS A 456 -18.90 -52.43 -5.89
CA CYS A 456 -19.77 -51.25 -6.11
C CYS A 456 -20.37 -51.11 -7.51
N ASP A 457 -19.91 -51.88 -8.51
CA ASP A 457 -20.52 -51.93 -9.86
C ASP A 457 -21.56 -53.07 -9.98
N GLY A 458 -22.57 -53.02 -9.10
CA GLY A 458 -23.84 -53.75 -9.27
C GLY A 458 -23.78 -55.27 -9.06
N GLY A 459 -24.01 -55.67 -7.80
CA GLY A 459 -24.22 -57.05 -7.31
C GLY A 459 -23.02 -57.48 -6.48
N VAL A 460 -23.04 -57.54 -5.15
CA VAL A 460 -23.87 -58.42 -4.32
C VAL A 460 -24.16 -57.72 -3.00
N GLY A 461 -25.35 -57.11 -2.87
CA GLY A 461 -25.76 -56.57 -1.56
C GLY A 461 -25.77 -57.67 -0.49
N GLY A 462 -25.52 -57.28 0.76
CA GLY A 462 -25.55 -58.16 1.92
C GLY A 462 -26.84 -58.99 2.03
N CYS A 463 -26.82 -59.99 2.89
CA CYS A 463 -27.97 -60.88 3.05
C CYS A 463 -29.21 -60.14 3.56
N SER A 464 -30.40 -60.61 3.18
CA SER A 464 -31.64 -59.99 3.64
C SER A 464 -31.80 -60.14 5.17
N PRO A 465 -32.50 -59.23 5.85
CA PRO A 465 -32.72 -59.33 7.30
C PRO A 465 -33.24 -60.71 7.72
N GLY A 466 -32.59 -61.31 8.72
CA GLY A 466 -32.89 -62.67 9.19
C GLY A 466 -32.07 -63.78 8.52
N GLN A 467 -31.17 -63.45 7.59
CA GLN A 467 -30.22 -64.38 6.98
C GLN A 467 -28.81 -64.13 7.51
N VAL A 468 -28.00 -65.19 7.54
CA VAL A 468 -26.59 -65.16 7.90
C VAL A 468 -25.77 -65.31 6.63
N LEU A 469 -24.83 -64.40 6.39
CA LEU A 469 -23.82 -64.55 5.35
C LEU A 469 -22.80 -65.60 5.81
N TRP A 470 -22.57 -66.60 4.97
CA TRP A 470 -21.53 -67.61 5.18
C TRP A 470 -20.62 -67.63 3.97
N VAL A 471 -19.34 -67.30 4.19
CA VAL A 471 -18.31 -67.32 3.15
C VAL A 471 -17.38 -68.48 3.45
N GLU A 472 -17.05 -69.25 2.41
CA GLU A 472 -16.12 -70.35 2.50
C GLU A 472 -15.23 -70.33 1.26
N SER A 473 -13.94 -70.62 1.45
CA SER A 473 -12.93 -70.57 0.38
C SER A 473 -12.31 -71.93 0.14
N SER A 474 -11.98 -72.20 -1.12
CA SER A 474 -11.34 -73.45 -1.51
C SER A 474 -9.96 -73.61 -0.88
N THR A 475 -9.66 -74.81 -0.38
CA THR A 475 -8.34 -75.16 0.18
C THR A 475 -7.63 -76.25 -0.59
N ASP A 476 -8.29 -76.85 -1.59
CA ASP A 476 -7.76 -77.96 -2.40
C ASP A 476 -7.29 -77.53 -3.80
N VAL A 477 -6.99 -76.24 -3.97
CA VAL A 477 -6.47 -75.58 -5.19
C VAL A 477 -5.06 -75.05 -4.90
N PRO A 478 -4.20 -74.78 -5.92
CA PRO A 478 -4.48 -74.74 -7.36
C PRO A 478 -4.74 -76.12 -7.98
N LYS A 479 -5.62 -76.19 -8.98
CA LYS A 479 -5.84 -77.40 -9.80
C LYS A 479 -5.61 -77.13 -11.27
N THR A 480 -4.81 -77.97 -11.92
CA THR A 480 -4.59 -77.89 -13.37
C THR A 480 -5.87 -78.26 -14.13
N VAL A 481 -6.25 -77.41 -15.08
CA VAL A 481 -7.31 -77.63 -16.06
C VAL A 481 -6.61 -78.08 -17.33
N THR A 482 -6.65 -79.38 -17.61
CA THR A 482 -6.01 -79.98 -18.79
C THR A 482 -7.02 -80.17 -19.91
N ASP A 483 -6.56 -80.10 -21.15
CA ASP A 483 -7.34 -80.28 -22.37
C ASP A 483 -8.27 -81.50 -22.31
N ARG A 484 -9.53 -81.29 -22.73
CA ARG A 484 -10.59 -82.33 -22.77
C ARG A 484 -10.81 -83.04 -21.44
N ALA A 485 -10.56 -82.36 -20.34
CA ALA A 485 -10.74 -82.90 -19.00
C ALA A 485 -11.35 -81.87 -18.06
N VAL A 486 -11.87 -82.37 -16.94
CA VAL A 486 -12.54 -81.55 -15.93
C VAL A 486 -11.77 -81.60 -14.62
N ALA A 487 -11.26 -80.45 -14.20
CA ALA A 487 -10.76 -80.24 -12.85
C ALA A 487 -11.94 -80.03 -11.90
N ALA A 488 -12.07 -80.88 -10.87
CA ALA A 488 -13.10 -80.75 -9.85
C ALA A 488 -12.46 -80.35 -8.53
N SER A 489 -12.93 -79.26 -7.91
CA SER A 489 -12.53 -78.82 -6.58
C SER A 489 -13.73 -78.87 -5.63
N VAL A 490 -13.48 -79.30 -4.39
CA VAL A 490 -14.51 -79.52 -3.37
C VAL A 490 -14.34 -78.58 -2.20
N LEU A 491 -15.47 -78.12 -1.67
CA LEU A 491 -15.51 -77.16 -0.58
C LEU A 491 -16.60 -77.59 0.41
N ALA A 492 -16.21 -77.78 1.68
CA ALA A 492 -17.10 -78.27 2.72
C ALA A 492 -17.71 -77.10 3.50
N VAL A 493 -19.01 -76.89 3.37
CA VAL A 493 -19.73 -75.85 4.10
C VAL A 493 -20.33 -76.44 5.38
N GLY A 494 -19.92 -75.90 6.53
CA GLY A 494 -20.40 -76.31 7.85
C GLY A 494 -21.71 -75.65 8.29
N ALA A 495 -22.22 -74.67 7.54
CA ALA A 495 -23.39 -73.89 7.92
C ALA A 495 -24.71 -74.63 7.75
N SER A 496 -25.48 -74.73 8.83
CA SER A 496 -26.84 -75.27 8.81
C SER A 496 -27.87 -74.20 8.44
N GLY A 497 -28.81 -74.56 7.55
CA GLY A 497 -29.94 -73.71 7.16
C GLY A 497 -30.28 -73.83 5.68
N ALA A 498 -31.26 -73.05 5.23
CA ALA A 498 -31.70 -73.02 3.85
C ALA A 498 -31.00 -71.89 3.07
N VAL A 499 -30.46 -72.20 1.89
CA VAL A 499 -29.81 -71.22 1.00
C VAL A 499 -30.87 -70.25 0.46
N ARG A 500 -30.58 -68.95 0.54
CA ARG A 500 -31.40 -67.84 0.04
C ARG A 500 -30.72 -67.01 -1.04
N ARG A 501 -29.39 -67.04 -1.09
CA ARG A 501 -28.58 -66.48 -2.17
C ARG A 501 -27.28 -67.27 -2.28
N VAL A 502 -26.75 -67.36 -3.50
CA VAL A 502 -25.43 -67.93 -3.77
C VAL A 502 -24.65 -66.92 -4.59
N THR A 503 -23.43 -66.68 -4.18
CA THR A 503 -22.42 -65.93 -4.92
C THR A 503 -21.20 -66.84 -5.06
N LEU A 504 -20.66 -66.93 -6.27
CA LEU A 504 -19.49 -67.73 -6.57
C LEU A 504 -18.40 -66.79 -7.10
N GLU A 505 -17.22 -66.83 -6.51
CA GLU A 505 -16.05 -66.13 -7.05
C GLU A 505 -15.04 -67.15 -7.57
N VAL A 506 -14.43 -66.89 -8.72
CA VAL A 506 -13.41 -67.77 -9.32
C VAL A 506 -12.20 -66.98 -9.82
N ASP A 507 -11.01 -67.54 -9.64
CA ASP A 507 -9.79 -67.15 -10.36
C ASP A 507 -9.28 -68.37 -11.13
N ILE A 508 -9.37 -68.31 -12.45
CA ILE A 508 -8.96 -69.34 -13.39
C ILE A 508 -8.04 -68.67 -14.40
N ALA A 509 -6.80 -69.13 -14.46
CA ALA A 509 -5.90 -68.77 -15.55
C ALA A 509 -6.12 -69.72 -16.73
N HIS A 510 -6.43 -69.21 -17.92
CA HIS A 510 -6.60 -69.99 -19.16
C HIS A 510 -6.30 -69.10 -20.37
N SER A 511 -5.61 -69.62 -21.39
CA SER A 511 -5.23 -68.85 -22.59
C SER A 511 -6.29 -68.81 -23.69
N PHE A 512 -7.45 -69.43 -23.45
CA PHE A 512 -8.58 -69.43 -24.37
C PHE A 512 -9.88 -69.67 -23.58
N ASP A 513 -10.57 -68.60 -23.20
CA ASP A 513 -11.72 -68.70 -22.30
C ASP A 513 -12.93 -69.41 -22.92
N ALA A 514 -13.09 -69.38 -24.25
CA ALA A 514 -14.18 -70.08 -24.91
C ALA A 514 -14.05 -71.61 -24.86
N ASP A 515 -12.93 -72.15 -24.39
CA ASP A 515 -12.78 -73.59 -24.16
C ASP A 515 -13.17 -73.97 -22.70
N VAL A 516 -13.42 -72.96 -21.84
CA VAL A 516 -13.59 -73.15 -20.39
C VAL A 516 -15.06 -73.27 -19.99
N ASP A 517 -15.42 -74.44 -19.47
CA ASP A 517 -16.74 -74.74 -18.92
C ASP A 517 -16.72 -74.74 -17.38
N ILE A 518 -17.50 -73.86 -16.76
CA ILE A 518 -17.60 -73.74 -15.30
C ILE A 518 -18.97 -74.23 -14.83
N SER A 519 -19.02 -75.24 -13.97
CA SER A 519 -20.27 -75.68 -13.33
C SER A 519 -20.15 -75.83 -11.82
N LEU A 520 -21.20 -75.42 -11.11
CA LEU A 520 -21.29 -75.51 -9.65
C LEU A 520 -22.33 -76.55 -9.26
N ALA A 521 -21.98 -77.43 -8.32
CA ALA A 521 -22.90 -78.40 -7.74
C ALA A 521 -23.06 -78.20 -6.23
N SER A 522 -24.31 -78.26 -5.76
CA SER A 522 -24.65 -78.19 -4.35
C SER A 522 -24.62 -79.56 -3.67
N PRO A 523 -24.57 -79.61 -2.32
CA PRO A 523 -24.64 -80.86 -1.56
C PRO A 523 -25.92 -81.67 -1.82
N ALA A 524 -26.99 -81.02 -2.25
CA ALA A 524 -28.25 -81.66 -2.63
C ALA A 524 -28.22 -82.36 -3.99
N GLY A 525 -27.08 -82.30 -4.72
CA GLY A 525 -26.89 -82.92 -6.03
C GLY A 525 -27.35 -82.09 -7.22
N THR A 526 -27.93 -80.90 -6.99
CA THR A 526 -28.24 -79.94 -8.06
C THR A 526 -26.95 -79.41 -8.66
N ARG A 527 -26.83 -79.43 -9.99
CA ARG A 527 -25.73 -78.80 -10.74
C ARG A 527 -26.30 -77.73 -11.65
N VAL A 528 -25.63 -76.58 -11.70
CA VAL A 528 -25.94 -75.50 -12.64
C VAL A 528 -24.70 -75.15 -13.45
N ASP A 529 -24.95 -74.69 -14.66
CA ASP A 529 -23.93 -74.17 -15.55
C ASP A 529 -23.68 -72.69 -15.26
N VAL A 530 -22.43 -72.32 -14.99
CA VAL A 530 -22.04 -70.97 -14.58
C VAL A 530 -21.64 -70.16 -15.80
N SER A 531 -20.81 -70.74 -16.66
CA SER A 531 -20.30 -70.16 -17.91
C SER A 531 -19.84 -71.30 -18.82
N SER A 532 -20.24 -71.28 -20.09
CA SER A 532 -19.84 -72.23 -21.12
C SER A 532 -19.56 -71.46 -22.42
N ASP A 533 -18.46 -71.78 -23.11
CA ASP A 533 -18.09 -71.19 -24.41
C ASP A 533 -18.02 -69.64 -24.46
N ASN A 534 -17.66 -68.95 -23.37
CA ASN A 534 -17.64 -67.49 -23.29
C ASN A 534 -16.23 -66.88 -23.39
N GLY A 535 -16.12 -65.63 -23.84
CA GLY A 535 -14.85 -64.88 -23.84
C GLY A 535 -14.05 -64.98 -25.13
N GLY A 536 -14.39 -65.92 -26.02
CA GLY A 536 -13.71 -66.10 -27.30
C GLY A 536 -12.24 -66.48 -27.09
N SER A 537 -11.36 -65.86 -27.86
CA SER A 537 -9.90 -66.09 -27.79
C SER A 537 -9.18 -65.22 -26.75
N GLY A 538 -9.91 -64.70 -25.76
CA GLY A 538 -9.30 -63.93 -24.68
C GLY A 538 -8.96 -64.83 -23.49
N ASP A 539 -8.22 -64.27 -22.55
CA ASP A 539 -7.57 -65.02 -21.47
C ASP A 539 -8.17 -64.66 -20.11
N ASP A 540 -8.34 -65.69 -19.28
CA ASP A 540 -8.56 -65.69 -17.84
C ASP A 540 -9.92 -65.20 -17.31
N TYR A 541 -10.33 -65.89 -16.24
CA TYR A 541 -11.29 -65.39 -15.24
C TYR A 541 -10.49 -64.93 -14.02
N ARG A 542 -10.51 -63.63 -13.69
CA ARG A 542 -9.64 -63.04 -12.65
C ARG A 542 -10.48 -62.41 -11.56
N GLY A 543 -10.67 -63.12 -10.45
CA GLY A 543 -11.57 -62.69 -9.37
C GLY A 543 -12.99 -62.46 -9.91
N THR A 544 -13.45 -63.32 -10.81
CA THR A 544 -14.74 -63.17 -11.48
C THR A 544 -15.85 -63.59 -10.52
N LEU A 545 -16.79 -62.68 -10.29
CA LEU A 545 -17.91 -62.88 -9.39
C LEU A 545 -19.16 -63.28 -10.19
N PHE A 546 -19.82 -64.35 -9.78
CA PHE A 546 -21.07 -64.84 -10.34
C PHE A 546 -22.20 -64.72 -9.31
N ASP A 547 -23.18 -63.88 -9.63
CA ASP A 547 -24.37 -63.70 -8.81
C ASP A 547 -25.58 -63.26 -9.65
N MET A 548 -26.79 -63.67 -9.25
CA MET A 548 -28.03 -63.36 -9.98
C MET A 548 -28.37 -61.86 -9.97
N GLY A 549 -27.84 -61.10 -9.02
CA GLY A 549 -27.99 -59.65 -8.88
C GLY A 549 -27.04 -58.84 -9.77
N CYS A 550 -26.06 -59.48 -10.44
CA CYS A 550 -25.19 -58.78 -11.37
C CYS A 550 -25.98 -58.17 -12.54
N ARG A 551 -25.49 -57.05 -13.10
CA ARG A 551 -26.14 -56.38 -14.25
C ARG A 551 -25.82 -57.02 -15.59
N THR A 552 -24.59 -57.48 -15.76
CA THR A 552 -24.06 -57.98 -17.05
C THR A 552 -24.14 -59.50 -17.05
N PRO A 553 -24.79 -60.15 -18.04
CA PRO A 553 -24.68 -61.60 -18.19
C PRO A 553 -23.27 -61.97 -18.66
N VAL A 554 -22.74 -63.12 -18.24
CA VAL A 554 -21.40 -63.58 -18.63
C VAL A 554 -21.24 -63.68 -20.15
N THR A 555 -22.31 -64.02 -20.87
CA THR A 555 -22.35 -64.07 -22.35
C THR A 555 -22.15 -62.71 -23.04
N ALA A 556 -22.28 -61.60 -22.30
CA ALA A 556 -21.97 -60.26 -22.78
C ALA A 556 -20.65 -59.71 -22.18
N GLY A 557 -19.96 -60.50 -21.35
CA GLY A 557 -18.65 -60.16 -20.83
C GLY A 557 -17.55 -60.39 -21.87
N VAL A 558 -16.38 -59.82 -21.58
CA VAL A 558 -15.18 -59.93 -22.42
C VAL A 558 -14.02 -60.27 -21.50
N ALA A 559 -13.13 -61.14 -21.97
CA ALA A 559 -11.93 -61.53 -21.26
C ALA A 559 -10.88 -60.39 -21.19
N PRO A 560 -10.05 -60.31 -20.13
CA PRO A 560 -10.15 -61.13 -18.92
C PRO A 560 -11.43 -60.80 -18.16
N PHE A 561 -12.19 -61.84 -17.81
CA PHE A 561 -13.41 -61.63 -17.04
C PHE A 561 -13.02 -61.10 -15.66
N ARG A 562 -13.48 -59.89 -15.36
CA ARG A 562 -13.26 -59.21 -14.09
C ARG A 562 -14.56 -58.57 -13.63
N GLY A 563 -14.86 -58.68 -12.35
CA GLY A 563 -16.07 -58.12 -11.75
C GLY A 563 -17.28 -59.06 -11.81
N CYS A 564 -18.48 -58.48 -11.70
CA CYS A 564 -19.75 -59.18 -11.47
C CYS A 564 -20.48 -59.57 -12.76
N PHE A 565 -20.74 -60.85 -12.95
CA PHE A 565 -21.52 -61.40 -14.05
C PHE A 565 -22.69 -62.26 -13.58
N ARG A 566 -23.82 -62.19 -14.29
CA ARG A 566 -24.88 -63.18 -14.09
C ARG A 566 -24.44 -64.48 -14.75
N PRO A 567 -24.52 -65.62 -14.03
CA PRO A 567 -24.24 -66.93 -14.61
C PRO A 567 -25.25 -67.26 -15.72
N GLU A 568 -24.88 -68.17 -16.61
CA GLU A 568 -25.76 -68.63 -17.68
C GLU A 568 -27.00 -69.34 -17.15
N ALA A 569 -26.81 -70.29 -16.22
CA ALA A 569 -27.92 -70.92 -15.52
C ALA A 569 -28.19 -70.22 -14.18
N SER A 570 -29.47 -70.08 -13.87
CA SER A 570 -29.90 -69.39 -12.66
C SER A 570 -29.55 -70.15 -11.38
N PHE A 571 -28.87 -69.46 -10.45
CA PHE A 571 -28.59 -69.98 -9.10
C PHE A 571 -29.85 -70.13 -8.23
N THR A 572 -31.02 -69.73 -8.72
CA THR A 572 -32.30 -70.04 -8.06
C THR A 572 -32.51 -71.54 -7.82
N ALA A 573 -31.85 -72.41 -8.60
CA ALA A 573 -31.88 -73.86 -8.43
C ALA A 573 -31.32 -74.34 -7.08
N PHE A 574 -30.51 -73.52 -6.41
CA PHE A 574 -29.94 -73.81 -5.10
C PHE A 574 -30.80 -73.32 -3.93
N LEU A 575 -31.78 -72.46 -4.19
CA LEU A 575 -32.54 -71.82 -3.12
C LEU A 575 -33.46 -72.80 -2.40
N SER A 576 -33.67 -72.54 -1.11
CA SER A 576 -34.43 -73.39 -0.18
C SER A 576 -33.88 -74.82 -0.06
N ARG A 577 -32.62 -75.06 -0.44
CA ARG A 577 -31.90 -76.32 -0.23
C ARG A 577 -30.93 -76.20 0.94
N PRO A 578 -30.53 -77.32 1.57
CA PRO A 578 -29.55 -77.29 2.65
C PRO A 578 -28.23 -76.66 2.18
N ALA A 579 -27.72 -75.70 2.95
CA ALA A 579 -26.42 -75.09 2.71
C ALA A 579 -25.26 -76.01 3.10
N SER A 580 -25.45 -76.83 4.14
CA SER A 580 -24.41 -77.70 4.69
C SER A 580 -24.07 -78.87 3.78
N GLY A 581 -22.78 -79.19 3.73
CA GLY A 581 -22.23 -80.32 2.99
C GLY A 581 -21.22 -79.90 1.93
N THR A 582 -20.91 -80.83 1.03
CA THR A 582 -19.89 -80.63 0.01
C THR A 582 -20.44 -79.93 -1.22
N TRP A 583 -19.96 -78.72 -1.48
CA TRP A 583 -20.10 -78.04 -2.76
C TRP A 583 -18.95 -78.45 -3.69
N THR A 584 -19.22 -78.53 -4.99
CA THR A 584 -18.21 -78.94 -5.97
C THR A 584 -18.22 -78.00 -7.16
N LEU A 585 -17.13 -77.25 -7.34
CA LEU A 585 -16.85 -76.51 -8.56
C LEU A 585 -16.16 -77.44 -9.55
N ARG A 586 -16.57 -77.37 -10.81
CA ARG A 586 -15.94 -78.06 -11.93
C ARG A 586 -15.56 -77.04 -12.98
N VAL A 587 -14.32 -77.12 -13.42
CA VAL A 587 -13.77 -76.32 -14.52
C VAL A 587 -13.27 -77.31 -15.56
N GLY A 588 -13.92 -77.35 -16.71
CA GLY A 588 -13.53 -78.16 -17.85
C GLY A 588 -12.81 -77.31 -18.89
N ASP A 589 -11.84 -77.91 -19.56
CA ASP A 589 -11.46 -77.52 -20.91
C ASP A 589 -12.07 -78.57 -21.84
N ASP A 590 -12.98 -78.17 -22.74
CA ASP A 590 -13.67 -79.10 -23.63
C ASP A 590 -13.04 -79.18 -25.05
N ALA A 591 -12.11 -78.27 -25.34
CA ALA A 591 -11.32 -78.21 -26.55
C ALA A 591 -9.90 -78.72 -26.30
N GLY A 592 -8.89 -78.18 -26.96
CA GLY A 592 -7.52 -78.57 -26.65
C GLY A 592 -6.50 -77.77 -27.44
N SER A 593 -5.24 -77.91 -27.07
CA SER A 593 -4.08 -77.05 -27.36
C SER A 593 -3.78 -76.02 -26.28
N ASP A 594 -4.74 -75.74 -25.41
CA ASP A 594 -4.64 -74.79 -24.31
C ASP A 594 -4.86 -75.52 -22.97
N SER A 595 -4.18 -75.06 -21.93
CA SER A 595 -4.33 -75.62 -20.59
C SER A 595 -4.24 -74.50 -19.58
N GLY A 596 -4.97 -74.63 -18.48
CA GLY A 596 -5.05 -73.60 -17.47
C GLY A 596 -4.92 -74.11 -16.04
N THR A 597 -5.22 -73.23 -15.11
CA THR A 597 -5.18 -73.52 -13.68
C THR A 597 -6.33 -72.81 -12.98
N LEU A 598 -7.16 -73.56 -12.26
CA LEU A 598 -8.04 -73.02 -11.24
C LEU A 598 -7.17 -72.64 -10.04
N ASN A 599 -6.96 -71.35 -9.85
CA ASN A 599 -6.07 -70.80 -8.80
C ASN A 599 -6.79 -70.72 -7.46
N SER A 600 -8.01 -70.18 -7.46
CA SER A 600 -8.86 -70.07 -6.27
C SER A 600 -10.33 -70.01 -6.64
N TRP A 601 -11.20 -70.39 -5.70
CA TRP A 601 -12.62 -70.03 -5.74
C TRP A 601 -13.20 -69.94 -4.34
N SER A 602 -14.26 -69.17 -4.19
CA SER A 602 -15.01 -69.02 -2.95
C SER A 602 -16.51 -69.08 -3.21
N ILE A 603 -17.27 -69.47 -2.19
CA ILE A 603 -18.72 -69.40 -2.22
C ILE A 603 -19.21 -68.58 -1.04
N ALA A 604 -20.06 -67.60 -1.32
CA ALA A 604 -20.79 -66.85 -0.31
C ALA A 604 -22.27 -67.21 -0.38
N LEU A 605 -22.83 -67.62 0.77
CA LEU A 605 -24.20 -68.08 0.90
C LEU A 605 -24.95 -67.19 1.89
N CYS A 606 -26.11 -66.69 1.48
CA CYS A 606 -27.07 -66.16 2.44
C CYS A 606 -27.94 -67.30 2.94
N ILE A 607 -27.93 -67.55 4.24
CA ILE A 607 -28.56 -68.72 4.86
C ILE A 607 -29.61 -68.27 5.86
N GLU A 608 -30.84 -68.73 5.70
CA GLU A 608 -31.88 -68.61 6.72
C GLU A 608 -31.85 -69.86 7.61
N ARG A 609 -31.71 -69.67 8.91
CA ARG A 609 -31.59 -70.76 9.89
C ARG A 609 -32.91 -71.41 10.25
#